data_AF-A0A357IUQ0-F1
#
_entry.id   AF-A0A357IUQ0-F1
#
_cell.length_a   1.000
_cell.length_b   1.000
_cell.length_c   1.000
_cell.angle_alpha   90.00
_cell.angle_beta   90.00
_cell.angle_gamma   90.00
#
_symmetry.space_group_name_H-M   'P 1'
#
loop_
_entity.id
_entity.type
_entity.pdbx_description
1 polymer ?
#
loop_
_entity_poly.entity_id
_entity_poly.type
_entity_poly.pdbx_seq_one_letter_code
_entity_poly.pdbx_strand_id
1 'polypeptide(L)'
;MTKSRTMLVLFAAATLLAVHCKDKGGESTSTENQVATVELTGTAANKMITVMDMGVKALQSNASDPAKAAAELSRLMKSYDITAIRNEAKAAKEAGQGATEEEKARFKELTETYKKLATEVGQSNPAAFNAAHTEWSRLWSIN
;
A
#
# COMPACT_ATOMS: atom_id res chain seq x y z
N MET A 1 -42.39 -18.26 37.14
CA MET A 1 -42.93 -17.06 36.45
C MET A 1 -42.38 -17.02 35.04
N THR A 2 -43.30 -16.81 34.09
CA THR A 2 -43.11 -16.33 32.69
C THR A 2 -42.25 -17.16 31.72
N LYS A 3 -42.94 -18.12 31.06
CA LYS A 3 -42.71 -18.43 29.64
C LYS A 3 -43.10 -17.20 28.81
N SER A 4 -42.29 -16.81 27.83
CA SER A 4 -42.81 -16.10 26.66
C SER A 4 -41.92 -16.36 25.44
N ARG A 5 -42.50 -17.07 24.47
CA ARG A 5 -42.01 -17.26 23.11
C ARG A 5 -42.53 -16.06 22.30
N THR A 6 -41.66 -15.37 21.58
CA THR A 6 -42.04 -14.40 20.53
C THR A 6 -41.14 -14.68 19.34
N MET A 7 -41.54 -15.57 18.42
CA MET A 7 -42.43 -15.36 17.28
C MET A 7 -41.71 -14.65 16.11
N LEU A 8 -41.29 -15.51 15.18
CA LEU A 8 -40.93 -15.27 13.79
C LEU A 8 -42.07 -14.51 13.07
N VAL A 9 -41.77 -13.39 12.40
CA VAL A 9 -42.67 -12.82 11.38
C VAL A 9 -41.87 -12.33 10.17
N LEU A 10 -42.04 -13.12 9.10
CA LEU A 10 -42.17 -12.82 7.68
C LEU A 10 -41.40 -11.65 7.02
N PHE A 11 -40.61 -12.04 6.03
CA PHE A 11 -40.35 -11.30 4.80
C PHE A 11 -41.66 -10.82 4.13
N ALA A 12 -41.73 -9.54 3.81
CA ALA A 12 -42.62 -9.01 2.78
C ALA A 12 -41.79 -8.10 1.86
N ALA A 13 -41.52 -8.59 0.65
CA ALA A 13 -41.09 -7.77 -0.46
C ALA A 13 -42.33 -7.25 -1.18
N ALA A 14 -42.48 -5.92 -1.28
CA ALA A 14 -43.33 -5.28 -2.27
C ALA A 14 -42.81 -3.86 -2.54
N THR A 15 -42.19 -3.73 -3.70
CA THR A 15 -41.86 -2.49 -4.41
C THR A 15 -43.08 -1.59 -4.61
N LEU A 16 -42.94 -0.28 -4.42
CA LEU A 16 -43.70 0.75 -5.15
C LEU A 16 -42.90 2.05 -5.25
N LEU A 17 -42.95 2.65 -6.43
CA LEU A 17 -42.17 3.79 -6.91
C LEU A 17 -42.54 5.14 -6.25
N ALA A 18 -41.49 5.93 -6.03
CA ALA A 18 -41.35 7.38 -6.25
C ALA A 18 -42.40 8.37 -5.71
N VAL A 19 -41.99 9.14 -4.69
CA VAL A 19 -42.23 10.59 -4.63
C VAL A 19 -40.91 11.28 -4.22
N HIS A 20 -40.51 12.25 -5.04
CA HIS A 20 -39.36 13.12 -4.82
C HIS A 20 -39.52 13.95 -3.54
N CYS A 21 -38.61 13.79 -2.59
CA CYS A 21 -38.25 14.86 -1.66
C CYS A 21 -36.72 15.03 -1.69
N LYS A 22 -36.33 16.25 -2.02
CA LYS A 22 -34.97 16.72 -2.22
C LYS A 22 -34.37 17.06 -0.87
N ASP A 23 -33.60 16.12 -0.33
CA ASP A 23 -32.56 16.37 0.66
C ASP A 23 -31.48 15.30 0.43
N LYS A 24 -30.28 15.71 0.01
CA LYS A 24 -29.15 14.79 -0.14
C LYS A 24 -27.98 15.34 0.67
N GLY A 25 -28.10 15.22 1.99
CA GLY A 25 -26.96 14.82 2.81
C GLY A 25 -26.47 13.46 2.33
N GLY A 26 -25.34 13.45 1.61
CA GLY A 26 -24.64 12.24 1.23
C GLY A 26 -23.52 12.02 2.23
N GLU A 27 -23.82 11.33 3.31
CA GLU A 27 -22.81 10.68 4.15
C GLU A 27 -22.08 9.69 3.25
N SER A 28 -20.94 10.11 2.70
CA SER A 28 -20.00 9.20 2.06
C SER A 28 -19.40 8.35 3.16
N THR A 29 -20.06 7.22 3.44
CA THR A 29 -19.41 6.10 4.10
C THR A 29 -18.36 5.59 3.12
N SER A 30 -17.17 6.20 3.18
CA SER A 30 -15.96 5.63 2.64
C SER A 30 -15.75 4.34 3.41
N THR A 31 -16.21 3.22 2.86
CA THR A 31 -15.66 1.91 3.18
C THR A 31 -14.22 1.96 2.71
N GLU A 32 -13.37 2.53 3.55
CA GLU A 32 -11.94 2.34 3.51
C GLU A 32 -11.76 0.84 3.65
N ASN A 33 -11.55 0.17 2.52
CA ASN A 33 -11.08 -1.20 2.51
C ASN A 33 -9.77 -1.15 3.31
N GLN A 34 -9.84 -1.49 4.60
CA GLN A 34 -8.68 -1.55 5.48
C GLN A 34 -7.79 -2.65 4.92
N VAL A 35 -6.88 -2.27 4.04
CA VAL A 35 -5.80 -3.12 3.60
C VAL A 35 -4.94 -3.31 4.83
N ALA A 36 -4.91 -4.53 5.35
CA ALA A 36 -4.05 -4.91 6.46
C ALA A 36 -2.62 -4.42 6.16
N THR A 37 -2.18 -3.41 6.89
CA THR A 37 -0.85 -2.84 6.79
C THR A 37 0.06 -3.69 7.65
N VAL A 38 1.18 -4.14 7.08
CA VAL A 38 2.22 -4.78 7.89
C VAL A 38 2.82 -3.71 8.78
N GLU A 39 2.74 -3.91 10.11
CA GLU A 39 3.36 -3.02 11.07
C GLU A 39 4.88 -3.00 10.87
N LEU A 40 5.46 -1.81 10.76
CA LEU A 40 6.90 -1.65 10.56
C LEU A 40 7.62 -1.61 11.91
N THR A 41 8.19 -2.74 12.29
CA THR A 41 8.94 -2.90 13.54
C THR A 41 10.45 -2.78 13.34
N GLY A 42 11.20 -2.55 14.42
CA GLY A 42 12.67 -2.55 14.43
C GLY A 42 13.30 -1.17 14.22
N THR A 43 14.57 -1.15 13.82
CA THR A 43 15.32 0.09 13.59
C THR A 43 14.77 0.84 12.38
N ALA A 44 15.06 2.15 12.29
CA ALA A 44 14.68 2.94 11.11
C ALA A 44 15.26 2.34 9.80
N ALA A 45 16.44 1.73 9.85
CA ALA A 45 17.03 1.00 8.73
C ALA A 45 16.23 -0.26 8.36
N ASN A 46 15.79 -1.05 9.35
CA ASN A 46 14.94 -2.23 9.10
C ASN A 46 13.60 -1.84 8.46
N LYS A 47 13.00 -0.72 8.88
CA LYS A 47 11.77 -0.21 8.27
C LYS A 47 11.99 0.13 6.79
N MET A 48 13.08 0.84 6.45
CA MET A 48 13.43 1.13 5.05
C MET A 48 13.61 -0.14 4.21
N ILE A 49 14.37 -1.11 4.73
CA ILE A 49 14.62 -2.40 4.07
C ILE A 49 13.30 -3.14 3.85
N THR A 50 12.43 -3.18 4.85
CA THR A 50 11.15 -3.89 4.77
C THR A 50 10.25 -3.32 3.68
N VAL A 51 10.12 -1.99 3.60
CA VAL A 51 9.28 -1.37 2.56
C VAL A 51 9.89 -1.54 1.17
N MET A 52 11.22 -1.43 1.02
CA MET A 52 11.87 -1.69 -0.26
C MET A 52 11.71 -3.16 -0.71
N ASP A 53 11.84 -4.11 0.22
CA ASP A 53 11.62 -5.54 -0.04
C ASP A 53 10.17 -5.83 -0.46
N MET A 54 9.18 -5.15 0.14
CA MET A 54 7.79 -5.22 -0.32
C MET A 54 7.63 -4.68 -1.75
N GLY A 55 8.33 -3.61 -2.11
CA GLY A 55 8.35 -3.09 -3.49
C GLY A 55 8.97 -4.07 -4.48
N VAL A 56 10.09 -4.70 -4.13
CA VAL A 56 10.71 -5.77 -4.92
C VAL A 56 9.74 -6.94 -5.11
N LYS A 57 9.11 -7.42 -4.03
CA LYS A 57 8.13 -8.52 -4.07
C LYS A 57 6.90 -8.18 -4.90
N ALA A 58 6.45 -6.92 -4.88
CA ALA A 58 5.35 -6.44 -5.72
C ALA A 58 5.68 -6.59 -7.22
N LEU A 59 6.91 -6.31 -7.62
CA LEU A 59 7.35 -6.51 -9.00
C LEU A 59 7.55 -7.99 -9.34
N GLN A 60 8.22 -8.76 -8.47
CA GLN A 60 8.46 -10.19 -8.70
C GLN A 60 7.15 -10.97 -8.85
N SER A 61 6.17 -10.70 -7.98
CA SER A 61 4.88 -11.42 -7.97
C SER A 61 3.97 -11.06 -9.13
N ASN A 62 4.26 -9.95 -9.83
CA ASN A 62 3.45 -9.44 -10.93
C ASN A 62 4.32 -9.13 -12.16
N ALA A 63 5.39 -9.90 -12.38
CA ALA A 63 6.38 -9.63 -13.42
C ALA A 63 5.79 -9.57 -14.83
N SER A 64 4.71 -10.33 -15.08
CA SER A 64 3.99 -10.38 -16.36
C SER A 64 2.76 -9.47 -16.43
N ASP A 65 2.46 -8.70 -15.36
CA ASP A 65 1.29 -7.81 -15.28
C ASP A 65 1.70 -6.42 -14.77
N PRO A 66 2.10 -5.51 -15.69
CA PRO A 66 2.57 -4.18 -15.32
C PRO A 66 1.53 -3.33 -14.61
N ALA A 67 0.24 -3.50 -14.94
CA ALA A 67 -0.84 -2.75 -14.31
C ALA A 67 -1.02 -3.19 -12.85
N LYS A 68 -0.96 -4.50 -12.58
CA LYS A 68 -1.03 -5.03 -11.23
C LYS A 68 0.23 -4.71 -10.41
N ALA A 69 1.41 -4.76 -11.01
CA ALA A 69 2.65 -4.30 -10.38
C ALA A 69 2.55 -2.81 -9.97
N ALA A 70 2.04 -1.95 -10.84
CA ALA A 70 1.82 -0.54 -10.56
C ALA A 70 0.80 -0.30 -9.44
N ALA A 71 -0.29 -1.07 -9.43
CA ALA A 71 -1.31 -1.01 -8.39
C ALA A 71 -0.73 -1.38 -7.02
N GLU A 72 0.10 -2.41 -6.93
CA GLU A 72 0.77 -2.80 -5.68
C GLU A 72 1.77 -1.76 -5.21
N LEU A 73 2.61 -1.20 -6.09
CA LEU A 73 3.49 -0.07 -5.71
C LEU A 73 2.68 1.12 -5.20
N SER A 74 1.59 1.47 -5.88
CA SER A 74 0.70 2.55 -5.47
C SER A 74 0.04 2.28 -4.12
N ARG A 75 -0.35 1.03 -3.85
CA ARG A 75 -0.88 0.60 -2.56
C ARG A 75 0.16 0.77 -1.46
N LEU A 76 1.40 0.35 -1.68
CA LEU A 76 2.50 0.52 -0.73
C LEU A 76 2.77 2.00 -0.43
N MET A 77 2.83 2.86 -1.45
CA MET A 77 3.05 4.31 -1.27
C MET A 77 1.90 5.01 -0.50
N LYS A 78 0.67 4.48 -0.58
CA LYS A 78 -0.46 4.96 0.24
C LYS A 78 -0.43 4.42 1.66
N SER A 79 0.08 3.21 1.83
CA SER A 79 0.10 2.49 3.11
C SER A 79 1.25 2.91 4.01
N TYR A 80 2.35 3.38 3.42
CA TYR A 80 3.58 3.71 4.12
C TYR A 80 4.05 5.11 3.75
N ASP A 81 4.25 5.95 4.75
CA ASP A 81 4.90 7.25 4.57
C ASP A 81 6.42 7.06 4.39
N ILE A 82 6.82 6.79 3.14
CA ILE A 82 8.23 6.58 2.77
C ILE A 82 9.08 7.81 3.12
N THR A 83 8.52 9.02 3.04
CA THR A 83 9.24 10.25 3.39
C THR A 83 9.53 10.30 4.89
N ALA A 84 8.53 10.01 5.72
CA ALA A 84 8.72 9.93 7.17
C ALA A 84 9.73 8.83 7.56
N ILE A 85 9.64 7.65 6.95
CA ILE A 85 10.59 6.54 7.21
C ILE A 85 12.02 6.96 6.87
N ARG A 86 12.24 7.64 5.75
CA ARG A 86 13.58 8.13 5.37
C ARG A 86 14.08 9.22 6.32
N ASN A 87 13.20 10.12 6.76
CA ASN A 87 13.54 11.16 7.73
C ASN A 87 13.91 10.54 9.09
N GLU A 88 13.18 9.52 9.54
CA GLU A 88 13.49 8.74 10.75
C GLU A 88 14.89 8.12 10.63
N ALA A 89 15.22 7.49 9.50
CA ALA A 89 16.55 6.91 9.28
C ALA A 89 17.67 7.96 9.25
N LYS A 90 17.40 9.15 8.70
CA LYS A 90 18.33 10.28 8.74
C LYS A 90 18.57 10.75 10.18
N ALA A 91 17.51 10.94 10.97
CA ALA A 91 17.60 11.33 12.36
C ALA A 91 18.35 10.28 13.21
N ALA A 92 18.07 9.00 12.99
CA ALA A 92 18.78 7.90 13.65
C ALA A 92 20.28 7.92 13.34
N LYS A 93 20.66 8.17 12.08
CA LYS A 93 22.06 8.36 11.68
C LYS A 93 22.72 9.53 12.41
N GLU A 94 22.04 10.69 12.47
CA GLU A 94 22.53 11.88 13.17
C GLU A 94 22.68 11.66 14.68
N ALA A 95 21.85 10.78 15.26
CA ALA A 95 21.92 10.35 16.66
C ALA A 95 22.94 9.23 16.93
N GLY A 96 23.74 8.80 15.94
CA GLY A 96 24.72 7.71 16.10
C GLY A 96 24.13 6.30 16.06
N GLN A 97 22.84 6.17 15.75
CA GLN A 97 22.10 4.92 15.58
C GLN A 97 21.84 4.63 14.09
N GLY A 98 22.80 4.99 13.24
CA GLY A 98 22.70 4.75 11.80
C GLY A 98 22.67 3.26 11.46
N ALA A 99 22.24 2.97 10.23
CA ALA A 99 22.23 1.60 9.69
C ALA A 99 23.62 0.95 9.81
N THR A 100 23.64 -0.35 10.13
CA THR A 100 24.87 -1.16 10.06
C THR A 100 25.35 -1.32 8.61
N GLU A 101 26.57 -1.82 8.41
CA GLU A 101 27.07 -2.07 7.05
C GLU A 101 26.26 -3.17 6.33
N GLU A 102 25.80 -4.19 7.06
CA GLU A 102 24.94 -5.25 6.54
C GLU A 102 23.58 -4.69 6.08
N GLU A 103 22.99 -3.80 6.87
CA GLU A 103 21.72 -3.15 6.53
C GLU A 103 21.86 -2.25 5.30
N LYS A 104 22.96 -1.49 5.20
CA LYS A 104 23.26 -0.69 4.00
C LYS A 104 23.44 -1.56 2.77
N ALA A 105 24.20 -2.65 2.89
CA ALA A 105 24.42 -3.60 1.82
C ALA A 105 23.09 -4.23 1.35
N ARG A 106 22.24 -4.62 2.31
CA ARG A 106 20.93 -5.20 2.00
C ARG A 106 20.00 -4.20 1.30
N PHE A 107 19.93 -2.96 1.78
CA PHE A 107 19.11 -1.94 1.13
C PHE A 107 19.59 -1.64 -0.29
N LYS A 108 20.91 -1.62 -0.50
CA LYS A 108 21.52 -1.45 -1.83
C LYS A 108 21.17 -2.61 -2.76
N GLU A 109 21.31 -3.85 -2.31
CA GLU A 109 20.96 -5.05 -3.08
C GLU A 109 19.48 -5.02 -3.51
N LEU A 110 18.57 -4.67 -2.59
CA LEU A 110 17.15 -4.54 -2.87
C LEU A 110 16.87 -3.43 -3.88
N THR A 111 17.56 -2.29 -3.78
CA THR A 111 17.42 -1.19 -4.74
C THR A 111 17.83 -1.61 -6.15
N GLU A 112 18.96 -2.31 -6.29
CA GLU A 112 19.42 -2.79 -7.61
C GLU A 112 18.50 -3.89 -8.16
N THR A 113 18.00 -4.77 -7.30
CA THR A 113 17.00 -5.78 -7.66
C THR A 113 15.71 -5.11 -8.15
N TYR A 114 15.23 -4.08 -7.44
CA TYR A 114 14.07 -3.30 -7.85
C TYR A 114 14.28 -2.66 -9.23
N LYS A 115 15.40 -1.98 -9.47
CA LYS A 115 15.68 -1.33 -10.77
C LYS A 115 15.65 -2.31 -11.93
N LYS A 116 16.26 -3.48 -11.76
CA LYS A 116 16.25 -4.55 -12.75
C LYS A 116 14.81 -4.99 -13.05
N LEU A 117 14.05 -5.34 -12.03
CA LEU A 117 12.66 -5.79 -12.18
C LEU A 117 11.76 -4.71 -12.76
N ALA A 118 11.94 -3.45 -12.36
CA ALA A 118 11.16 -2.32 -12.87
C ALA A 118 11.40 -2.13 -14.37
N THR A 119 12.63 -2.34 -14.83
CA THR A 119 12.97 -2.33 -16.25
C THR A 119 12.25 -3.46 -16.99
N GLU A 120 12.32 -4.69 -16.47
CA GLU A 120 11.68 -5.87 -17.08
C GLU A 120 10.15 -5.73 -17.14
N VAL A 121 9.51 -5.31 -16.05
CA VAL A 121 8.05 -5.08 -15.98
C VAL A 121 7.63 -3.96 -16.92
N GLY A 122 8.33 -2.82 -16.87
CA GLY A 122 8.00 -1.62 -17.64
C GLY A 122 8.13 -1.80 -19.15
N GLN A 123 8.99 -2.71 -19.63
CA GLN A 123 9.19 -2.96 -21.06
C GLN A 123 7.93 -3.49 -21.76
N SER A 124 7.12 -4.29 -21.07
CA SER A 124 5.96 -4.95 -21.69
C SER A 124 4.75 -4.02 -21.88
N ASN A 125 4.53 -3.08 -20.96
CA ASN A 125 3.54 -2.01 -21.08
C ASN A 125 3.94 -0.77 -20.27
N PRO A 126 4.76 0.13 -20.85
CA PRO A 126 5.27 1.30 -20.13
C PRO A 126 4.17 2.22 -19.60
N ALA A 127 3.09 2.39 -20.37
CA ALA A 127 1.97 3.26 -20.01
C ALA A 127 1.22 2.80 -18.76
N ALA A 128 1.17 1.48 -18.52
CA ALA A 128 0.51 0.91 -17.35
C ALA A 128 1.35 0.99 -16.07
N PHE A 129 2.67 1.20 -16.18
CA PHE A 129 3.61 1.05 -15.06
C PHE A 129 4.38 2.32 -14.68
N ASN A 130 4.79 3.11 -15.67
CA ASN A 130 5.81 4.14 -15.47
C ASN A 130 5.42 5.20 -14.43
N ALA A 131 4.14 5.58 -14.33
CA ALA A 131 3.71 6.58 -13.35
C ALA A 131 3.98 6.12 -11.90
N ALA A 132 3.60 4.88 -11.57
CA ALA A 132 3.84 4.32 -10.24
C ALA A 132 5.35 4.11 -9.98
N HIS A 133 6.09 3.65 -11.00
CA HIS A 133 7.53 3.49 -10.92
C HIS A 133 8.26 4.82 -10.68
N THR A 134 7.94 5.87 -11.44
CA THR A 134 8.55 7.20 -11.30
C THR A 134 8.32 7.76 -9.91
N GLU A 135 7.10 7.64 -9.38
CA GLU A 135 6.79 8.14 -8.04
C GLU A 135 7.50 7.34 -6.95
N TRP A 136 7.51 6.00 -7.06
CA TRP A 136 8.27 5.14 -6.15
C TRP A 136 9.75 5.51 -6.14
N SER A 137 10.36 5.62 -7.33
CA SER A 137 11.77 5.97 -7.45
C SER A 137 12.09 7.36 -6.92
N ARG A 138 11.18 8.32 -7.08
CA ARG A 138 11.30 9.68 -6.52
C ARG A 138 11.29 9.63 -4.98
N LEU A 139 10.35 8.90 -4.38
CA LEU A 139 10.24 8.77 -2.92
C LEU A 139 11.47 8.11 -2.29
N TRP A 140 12.12 7.18 -3.00
CA TRP A 140 13.34 6.53 -2.53
C TRP A 140 14.64 7.23 -2.96
N SER A 141 14.57 8.20 -3.87
CA SER A 141 15.73 8.82 -4.51
C SER A 141 16.65 7.81 -5.22
N ILE A 142 16.06 6.91 -6.01
CA ILE A 142 16.76 5.82 -6.72
C ILE A 142 16.69 5.89 -8.25
N ASN A 143 16.13 6.98 -8.80
CA ASN A 143 16.21 7.33 -10.22
C ASN A 143 17.30 8.37 -10.48
#